data_AF-A0A183BV03-F1
#
_entry.id   AF-A0A183BV03-F1
#
_cell.length_a   1.000
_cell.length_b   1.000
_cell.length_c   1.000
_cell.angle_alpha   90.00
_cell.angle_beta   90.00
_cell.angle_gamma   90.00
#
_symmetry.space_group_name_H-M   'P 1'
#
loop_
_entity.id
_entity.type
_entity.pdbx_description
1 polymer ?
#
loop_
_entity_poly.entity_id
_entity_poly.type
_entity_poly.pdbx_seq_one_letter_code
_entity_poly.pdbx_strand_id
1 'polypeptide(L)'
;MKDLKLEDDELIRLLTNESSIYALAGYRSSKYQISLVPTHKEFTALLKGVKIWAKNRLIYAGIFGYFNGATLSVMTAKICTLFPHAPLSLCAICANKKHSVVYGLLG
;
A
#
# COMPACT_ATOMS: atom_id res chain seq x y z
N MET A 1 5.36 -8.39 -31.47
CA MET A 1 5.56 -7.34 -30.44
C MET A 1 6.27 -8.01 -29.29
N LYS A 2 7.54 -7.69 -29.01
CA LYS A 2 8.30 -8.35 -27.93
C LYS A 2 7.66 -7.95 -26.59
N ASP A 3 7.34 -8.93 -25.75
CA ASP A 3 6.88 -8.69 -24.39
C ASP A 3 7.99 -7.99 -23.61
N LEU A 4 7.87 -6.67 -23.46
CA LEU A 4 8.81 -5.86 -22.70
C LEU A 4 8.63 -6.20 -21.22
N LYS A 5 9.60 -6.89 -20.62
CA LYS A 5 9.60 -7.18 -19.19
C LYS A 5 9.98 -5.91 -18.41
N LEU A 6 8.97 -5.15 -17.98
CA LEU A 6 9.11 -3.91 -17.20
C LEU A 6 9.74 -4.09 -15.81
N GLU A 7 10.16 -5.31 -15.47
CA GLU A 7 10.78 -5.67 -14.19
C GLU A 7 12.30 -5.63 -14.26
N ASP A 8 12.89 -5.54 -15.46
CA ASP A 8 14.34 -5.51 -15.65
C ASP A 8 14.94 -4.17 -15.16
N ASP A 9 15.99 -4.23 -14.36
CA ASP A 9 16.68 -3.06 -13.83
C ASP A 9 17.42 -2.28 -14.93
N GLU A 10 17.82 -2.97 -16.00
CA GLU A 10 18.51 -2.32 -17.13
C GLU A 10 17.61 -1.33 -17.87
N LEU A 11 16.27 -1.46 -17.76
CA LEU A 11 15.34 -0.47 -18.31
C LEU A 11 15.48 0.91 -17.66
N ILE A 12 15.89 0.99 -16.38
CA ILE A 12 16.08 2.28 -15.71
C ILE A 12 17.23 3.04 -16.37
N ARG A 13 18.30 2.34 -16.78
CA ARG A 13 19.46 2.96 -17.45
C ARG A 13 19.12 3.51 -18.85
N LEU A 14 18.12 2.93 -19.50
CA LEU A 14 17.66 3.32 -20.83
C LEU A 14 16.68 4.51 -20.82
N LEU A 15 16.07 4.79 -19.66
CA LEU A 15 15.13 5.89 -19.50
C LEU A 15 15.88 7.20 -19.19
N THR A 16 15.82 8.16 -20.11
CA THR A 16 16.39 9.51 -19.94
C THR A 16 15.39 10.53 -19.40
N ASN A 17 14.09 10.23 -19.48
CA ASN A 17 13.03 11.13 -19.06
C ASN A 17 12.56 10.81 -17.63
N GLU A 18 12.64 11.80 -16.74
CA GLU A 18 12.27 11.65 -15.33
C GLU A 18 10.83 11.15 -15.13
N SER A 19 9.86 11.68 -15.89
CA SER A 19 8.46 11.26 -15.80
C SER A 19 8.28 9.78 -16.11
N SER A 20 9.08 9.25 -17.05
CA SER A 20 9.05 7.82 -17.40
C SER A 20 9.65 6.96 -16.29
N ILE A 21 10.69 7.45 -15.61
CA ILE A 21 11.30 6.78 -14.45
C ILE A 21 10.28 6.70 -13.31
N TYR A 22 9.58 7.80 -12.99
CA TYR A 22 8.54 7.80 -11.94
C TYR A 22 7.36 6.87 -12.27
N ALA A 23 6.90 6.86 -13.52
CA ALA A 23 5.84 5.96 -13.95
C ALA A 23 6.27 4.48 -13.82
N LEU A 24 7.51 4.15 -14.23
CA LEU A 24 8.05 2.80 -14.11
C LEU A 24 8.20 2.39 -12.64
N ALA A 25 8.69 3.29 -11.77
CA ALA A 25 8.78 3.03 -10.34
C ALA A 25 7.41 2.77 -9.70
N GLY A 26 6.38 3.52 -10.08
CA GLY A 26 5.00 3.28 -9.65
C GLY A 26 4.46 1.92 -10.09
N TYR A 27 4.71 1.52 -11.34
CA TYR A 27 4.33 0.21 -11.84
C TYR A 27 5.04 -0.94 -11.10
N ARG A 28 6.38 -0.87 -10.99
CA ARG A 28 7.21 -1.90 -10.35
C ARG A 28 6.87 -2.06 -8.87
N SER A 29 6.69 -0.95 -8.14
CA SER A 29 6.32 -0.99 -6.72
C SER A 29 4.95 -1.63 -6.49
N SER A 30 3.95 -1.30 -7.31
CA SER A 30 2.62 -1.93 -7.24
C SER A 30 2.67 -3.42 -7.57
N LYS A 31 3.42 -3.82 -8.61
CA LYS A 31 3.62 -5.22 -8.98
C LYS A 31 4.29 -6.03 -7.87
N TYR A 32 5.36 -5.48 -7.30
CA TYR A 32 6.06 -6.09 -6.16
C TYR A 32 5.13 -6.22 -4.95
N GLN A 33 4.31 -5.21 -4.68
CA GLN A 33 3.37 -5.27 -3.56
C GLN A 33 2.35 -6.41 -3.73
N ILE A 34 1.84 -6.61 -4.95
CA ILE A 34 0.90 -7.71 -5.24
C ILE A 34 1.58 -9.08 -5.11
N SER A 35 2.86 -9.21 -5.50
CA SER A 35 3.57 -10.49 -5.37
C SER A 35 3.88 -10.89 -3.92
N LEU A 36 3.94 -9.93 -3.00
CA LEU A 36 4.16 -10.20 -1.58
C LEU A 36 2.91 -10.70 -0.84
N VAL A 37 1.72 -10.43 -1.38
CA VAL A 37 0.47 -10.72 -0.70
C VAL A 37 0.02 -12.16 -1.00
N PRO A 38 -0.44 -12.93 0.01
CA PRO A 38 -0.87 -14.32 -0.19
C PRO A 38 -2.11 -14.43 -1.10
N THR A 39 -3.10 -13.55 -0.92
CA THR A 39 -4.33 -13.54 -1.72
C THR A 39 -4.73 -12.14 -2.18
N HIS A 40 -4.81 -11.93 -3.50
CA HIS A 40 -5.21 -10.63 -4.08
C HIS A 40 -6.62 -10.18 -3.64
N LYS A 41 -7.56 -11.12 -3.50
CA LYS A 41 -8.94 -10.84 -3.07
C LYS A 41 -8.99 -10.28 -1.65
N GLU A 42 -8.26 -10.89 -0.72
CA GLU A 42 -8.23 -10.49 0.69
C GLU A 42 -7.56 -9.14 0.85
N PHE A 43 -6.44 -8.90 0.17
CA PHE A 43 -5.78 -7.61 0.17
C PHE A 43 -6.67 -6.49 -0.38
N THR A 44 -7.38 -6.73 -1.49
CA THR A 44 -8.30 -5.74 -2.06
C THR A 44 -9.44 -5.42 -1.09
N ALA A 45 -9.99 -6.43 -0.41
CA ALA A 45 -11.02 -6.23 0.59
C ALA A 45 -10.49 -5.43 1.79
N LEU A 46 -9.28 -5.74 2.28
CA LEU A 46 -8.65 -5.04 3.39
C LEU A 46 -8.37 -3.58 3.04
N LEU A 47 -7.78 -3.34 1.86
CA LEU A 47 -7.43 -1.99 1.39
C LEU A 47 -8.68 -1.10 1.27
N LYS A 48 -9.81 -1.65 0.78
CA LYS A 48 -11.08 -0.94 0.75
C LYS A 48 -11.56 -0.56 2.15
N GLY A 49 -11.50 -1.49 3.10
CA GLY A 49 -11.86 -1.25 4.50
C GLY A 49 -10.98 -0.17 5.15
N VAL A 50 -9.65 -0.28 4.98
CA VAL A 50 -8.67 0.69 5.50
C VAL A 50 -8.88 2.07 4.88
N LYS A 51 -9.20 2.16 3.59
CA LYS A 51 -9.51 3.43 2.92
C LYS A 51 -10.77 4.09 3.47
N ILE A 52 -11.83 3.32 3.69
CA ILE A 52 -13.07 3.83 4.30
C ILE A 52 -12.80 4.30 5.74
N TRP A 53 -12.06 3.50 6.51
CA TRP A 53 -11.64 3.88 7.86
C TRP A 53 -10.85 5.19 7.89
N ALA A 54 -9.85 5.35 7.02
CA ALA A 54 -9.01 6.55 6.95
C ALA A 54 -9.84 7.79 6.56
N LYS A 55 -10.80 7.64 5.65
CA LYS A 55 -11.75 8.70 5.29
C LYS A 55 -12.66 9.09 6.46
N ASN A 56 -13.25 8.11 7.14
CA ASN A 56 -14.15 8.35 8.29
C ASN A 56 -13.42 9.01 9.46
N ARG A 57 -12.11 8.79 9.60
CA ARG A 57 -11.25 9.42 10.61
C ARG A 57 -10.62 10.73 10.14
N LEU A 58 -10.92 11.21 8.93
CA LEU A 58 -10.36 12.43 8.33
C LEU A 58 -8.81 12.43 8.21
N ILE A 59 -8.19 11.24 8.18
CA ILE A 59 -6.74 11.05 8.03
C ILE A 59 -6.36 10.56 6.62
N TYR A 60 -7.24 10.75 5.65
CA TYR A 60 -7.00 10.46 4.23
C TYR A 60 -6.85 11.77 3.46
N ALA A 61 -5.65 12.35 3.47
CA ALA A 61 -5.38 13.58 2.73
C ALA A 61 -3.87 13.80 2.53
N GLY A 62 -3.33 13.32 1.41
CA GLY A 62 -1.89 13.40 1.12
C GLY A 62 -1.33 14.82 1.04
N ILE A 63 -2.12 15.79 0.58
CA ILE A 63 -1.70 17.21 0.48
C ILE A 63 -1.43 17.82 1.86
N PHE A 64 -2.17 17.39 2.88
CA PHE A 64 -2.02 17.87 4.26
C PHE A 64 -1.03 17.01 5.08
N GLY A 65 -0.26 16.13 4.42
CA GLY A 65 0.71 15.25 5.08
C GLY A 65 0.11 13.99 5.73
N TYR A 66 -1.19 13.72 5.54
CA TYR A 66 -1.82 12.49 6.01
C TYR A 66 -1.66 11.33 5.00
N PHE A 67 -2.27 10.18 5.28
CA PHE A 67 -2.18 9.01 4.42
C PHE A 67 -2.75 9.28 3.02
N ASN A 68 -2.03 8.81 2.00
CA ASN A 68 -2.50 8.75 0.63
C ASN A 68 -2.81 7.29 0.23
N GLY A 69 -3.31 7.09 -0.99
CA GLY A 69 -3.66 5.75 -1.48
C GLY A 69 -2.49 4.76 -1.50
N ALA A 70 -1.29 5.23 -1.88
CA ALA A 70 -0.09 4.39 -1.92
C ALA A 70 0.40 4.03 -0.51
N THR A 71 0.41 4.97 0.44
CA THR A 71 0.81 4.70 1.82
C THR A 71 -0.13 3.70 2.50
N LEU A 72 -1.44 3.84 2.30
CA LEU A 72 -2.41 2.85 2.81
C LEU A 72 -2.22 1.48 2.15
N SER A 73 -1.89 1.45 0.86
CA SER A 73 -1.59 0.22 0.12
C SER A 73 -0.41 -0.53 0.75
N VAL A 74 0.72 0.15 0.97
CA VAL A 74 1.92 -0.44 1.58
C VAL A 74 1.65 -0.94 3.00
N MET A 75 0.95 -0.14 3.82
CA MET A 75 0.57 -0.55 5.18
C MET A 75 -0.30 -1.81 5.17
N THR A 76 -1.28 -1.85 4.27
CA THR A 76 -2.18 -3.00 4.10
C THR A 76 -1.42 -4.25 3.70
N ALA A 77 -0.50 -4.15 2.73
CA ALA A 77 0.32 -5.28 2.32
C ALA A 77 1.19 -5.81 3.47
N LYS A 78 1.78 -4.92 4.27
CA LYS A 78 2.56 -5.33 5.45
C LYS A 78 1.70 -6.11 6.45
N ILE A 79 0.48 -5.67 6.72
CA ILE A 79 -0.46 -6.38 7.60
C ILE A 79 -0.76 -7.78 7.04
N CYS A 80 -1.03 -7.90 5.73
CA CYS A 80 -1.26 -9.20 5.08
C CYS A 80 -0.04 -10.14 5.20
N THR A 81 1.18 -9.62 5.09
CA THR A 81 2.40 -10.44 5.25
C THR A 81 2.64 -10.89 6.70
N LEU A 82 2.22 -10.09 7.68
CA LEU A 82 2.38 -10.41 9.11
C LEU A 82 1.35 -11.41 9.61
N PHE A 83 0.15 -11.42 9.02
CA PHE A 83 -0.97 -12.26 9.44
C PHE A 83 -1.55 -13.05 8.25
N PRO A 84 -0.82 -14.04 7.72
CA PRO A 84 -1.22 -14.77 6.51
C PRO A 84 -2.48 -15.63 6.67
N HIS A 85 -2.90 -15.93 7.90
CA HIS A 85 -4.07 -16.77 8.21
C HIS A 85 -5.15 -16.05 9.05
N ALA A 86 -4.98 -14.76 9.30
CA ALA A 86 -5.96 -14.03 10.11
C ALA A 86 -7.19 -13.64 9.29
N PRO A 87 -8.39 -13.72 9.87
CA PRO A 87 -9.59 -13.20 9.22
C PRO A 87 -9.45 -11.69 9.00
N LEU A 88 -9.99 -11.21 7.88
CA LEU A 88 -9.95 -9.81 7.45
C LEU A 88 -10.35 -8.81 8.56
N SER A 89 -11.28 -9.21 9.43
CA SER A 89 -11.75 -8.46 10.58
C SER A 89 -10.65 -8.20 11.62
N LEU A 90 -9.76 -9.16 11.88
CA LEU A 90 -8.66 -9.01 12.82
C LEU A 90 -7.60 -8.03 12.29
N CYS A 91 -7.29 -8.12 10.99
CA CYS A 91 -6.35 -7.21 10.32
C CYS A 91 -6.83 -5.75 10.35
N ALA A 92 -8.14 -5.51 10.19
CA ALA A 92 -8.74 -4.18 10.32
C ALA A 92 -8.69 -3.64 11.77
N ILE A 93 -8.77 -4.53 12.77
CA ILE A 93 -8.62 -4.16 14.19
C ILE A 93 -7.16 -3.80 14.51
N CYS A 94 -6.17 -4.54 13.97
CA CYS A 94 -4.76 -4.20 14.15
C CYS A 94 -4.40 -2.82 13.56
N ALA A 95 -5.02 -2.43 12.42
CA ALA A 95 -4.89 -1.08 11.89
C ALA A 95 -5.47 -0.01 12.84
N ASN A 96 -6.58 -0.29 13.53
CA ASN A 96 -7.14 0.59 14.56
C ASN A 96 -6.27 0.69 15.82
N LYS A 97 -5.68 -0.43 16.27
CA LYS A 97 -4.98 -0.48 17.57
C LYS A 97 -3.69 0.34 17.59
N LYS A 98 -2.99 0.49 16.46
CA LYS A 98 -1.78 1.33 16.37
C LYS A 98 -2.07 2.83 16.50
N HIS A 99 -3.26 3.31 16.15
CA HIS A 99 -3.60 4.74 16.27
C HIS A 99 -3.91 5.16 17.72
N SER A 100 -4.44 4.25 18.55
CA SER A 100 -4.67 4.52 19.99
C SER A 100 -3.37 4.73 20.76
N VAL A 101 -2.27 4.10 20.36
CA VAL A 101 -0.98 4.23 21.06
C VAL A 101 -0.29 5.57 20.73
N VAL A 102 -0.51 6.11 19.52
CA VAL A 102 0.12 7.37 19.09
C VAL A 102 -0.62 8.60 19.61
N TYR A 103 -1.95 8.52 19.79
CA TYR A 103 -2.76 9.64 20.31
C TYR A 103 -3.14 9.52 21.80
N GLY A 104 -2.82 8.40 22.47
CA GLY A 104 -3.01 8.22 23.91
C GLY A 104 -1.89 8.80 24.80
N LEU A 105 -0.89 9.47 24.21
CA LEU A 105 0.22 10.14 24.90
C LEU A 105 0.19 11.67 24.76
N LEU A 106 -0.91 12.22 24.23
CA LEU A 106 -1.13 13.66 24.02
C LEU A 106 -2.45 14.14 24.64
N GLY A 107 -2.96 13.42 25.65
CA GLY A 107 -4.07 13.82 26.50
C GLY A 107 -3.67 13.77 27.95
#